data_AF-A0A497A1E0-F1
#
_entry.id   AF-A0A497A1E0-F1
#
_cell.length_a   1.000
_cell.length_b   1.000
_cell.length_c   1.000
_cell.angle_alpha   90.00
_cell.angle_beta   90.00
_cell.angle_gamma   90.00
#
_symmetry.space_group_name_H-M   'P 1'
#
loop_
_entity.id
_entity.type
_entity.pdbx_description
1 polymer ?
#
loop_
_entity_poly.entity_id
_entity_poly.type
_entity_poly.pdbx_seq_one_letter_code
_entity_poly.pdbx_strand_id
1 'polypeptide(L)'
;MNRAEVRELAARYRNEVIAGDVEGALAALHPLVAGRTPFPLLDLAGRVIAGAAAANPTALTALLDGLAATGEMGAWPLIGSALAAAYLPHDLPRAFAEARRYIL
;
A
#
# COMPACT_ATOMS: atom_id res chain seq x y z
N MET A 1 13.48 -10.43 -7.31
CA MET A 1 12.90 -10.26 -5.97
C MET A 1 12.00 -11.44 -5.64
N ASN A 2 12.15 -12.05 -4.48
CA ASN A 2 11.36 -13.18 -3.97
C ASN A 2 10.39 -12.72 -2.86
N ARG A 3 9.52 -13.63 -2.40
CA ARG A 3 8.48 -13.30 -1.40
C ARG A 3 9.02 -12.90 -0.02
N ALA A 4 10.21 -13.38 0.37
CA ALA A 4 10.82 -13.01 1.65
C ALA A 4 11.37 -11.58 1.58
N GLU A 5 12.10 -11.26 0.51
CA GLU A 5 12.63 -9.91 0.25
C GLU A 5 11.52 -8.86 0.22
N VAL A 6 10.39 -9.16 -0.44
CA VAL A 6 9.22 -8.26 -0.46
C VAL A 6 8.67 -8.00 0.93
N ARG A 7 8.56 -9.03 1.78
CA ARG A 7 8.01 -8.87 3.13
C ARG A 7 8.90 -8.00 4.00
N GLU A 8 10.20 -8.22 3.93
CA GLU A 8 11.17 -7.42 4.67
C GLU A 8 11.12 -5.96 4.23
N LEU A 9 11.12 -5.74 2.91
CA LEU A 9 11.07 -4.40 2.33
C LEU A 9 9.75 -3.69 2.65
N ALA A 10 8.62 -4.36 2.47
CA ALA A 10 7.31 -3.81 2.81
C ALA A 10 7.14 -3.57 4.32
N ALA A 11 7.77 -4.37 5.19
CA ALA A 11 7.76 -4.13 6.63
C ALA A 11 8.55 -2.87 7.01
N ARG A 12 9.65 -2.59 6.29
CA ARG A 12 10.37 -1.31 6.45
C ARG A 12 9.50 -0.13 6.03
N TYR A 13 8.89 -0.18 4.85
CA TYR A 13 8.01 0.89 4.38
C TYR A 13 6.80 1.10 5.29
N ARG A 14 6.22 0.01 5.81
CA ARG A 14 5.19 0.10 6.84
C ARG A 14 5.67 0.92 8.05
N ASN A 15 6.89 0.68 8.53
CA ASN A 15 7.43 1.41 9.68
C ASN A 15 7.69 2.89 9.35
N GLU A 16 8.14 3.20 8.14
CA GLU A 16 8.29 4.58 7.63
C GLU A 16 6.92 5.29 7.61
N VAL A 17 5.89 4.64 7.09
CA VAL A 17 4.51 5.15 7.07
C VAL A 17 3.96 5.35 8.49
N ILE A 18 4.22 4.42 9.40
CA ILE A 18 3.85 4.56 10.82
C ILE A 18 4.52 5.80 11.42
N ALA A 19 5.80 6.03 11.11
CA ALA A 19 6.58 7.18 11.55
C ALA A 19 6.16 8.50 10.86
N GLY A 20 5.28 8.46 9.86
CA GLY A 20 4.83 9.62 9.09
C GLY A 20 5.73 9.99 7.90
N ASP A 21 6.77 9.20 7.61
CA ASP A 21 7.63 9.38 6.45
C ASP A 21 6.99 8.79 5.18
N VAL A 22 5.91 9.45 4.73
CA VAL A 22 5.15 9.03 3.55
C VAL A 22 5.96 9.27 2.27
N GLU A 23 6.72 10.37 2.20
CA GLU A 23 7.53 10.70 1.02
C GLU A 23 8.66 9.68 0.81
N GLY A 24 9.37 9.29 1.87
CA GLY A 24 10.39 8.25 1.82
C GLY A 24 9.81 6.91 1.35
N ALA A 25 8.68 6.50 1.91
CA ALA A 25 7.98 5.29 1.52
C ALA A 25 7.53 5.33 0.05
N LEU A 26 6.98 6.46 -0.43
CA LEU A 26 6.60 6.65 -1.83
C LEU A 26 7.79 6.57 -2.78
N ALA A 27 8.87 7.28 -2.47
CA ALA A 27 10.08 7.28 -3.28
C ALA A 27 10.67 5.87 -3.42
N ALA A 28 10.58 5.06 -2.36
CA ALA A 28 11.09 3.70 -2.35
C ALA A 28 10.15 2.70 -3.05
N LEU A 29 8.82 2.89 -2.96
CA LEU A 29 7.83 2.07 -3.64
C LEU A 29 7.70 2.39 -5.14
N HIS A 30 7.97 3.62 -5.56
CA HIS A 30 7.79 4.06 -6.94
C HIS A 30 8.52 3.16 -7.97
N PRO A 31 9.82 2.82 -7.80
CA PRO A 31 10.50 1.90 -8.72
C PRO A 31 9.88 0.50 -8.78
N LEU A 32 9.23 0.05 -7.69
CA LEU A 32 8.58 -1.26 -7.65
C LEU A 32 7.28 -1.27 -8.44
N VAL A 33 6.47 -0.20 -8.34
CA VAL A 33 5.18 -0.10 -9.04
C VAL A 33 5.32 0.31 -10.50
N ALA A 34 6.35 1.10 -10.85
CA ALA A 34 6.69 1.45 -12.23
C ALA A 34 7.47 0.32 -12.95
N GLY A 35 8.11 -0.56 -12.18
CA GLY A 35 8.89 -1.66 -12.71
C GLY A 35 8.05 -2.87 -13.14
N ARG A 36 8.72 -3.91 -13.64
CA ARG A 36 8.10 -5.21 -13.98
C ARG A 36 7.92 -6.11 -12.75
N THR A 37 7.59 -5.54 -11.59
CA THR A 37 7.35 -6.33 -10.39
C THR A 37 6.09 -7.17 -10.58
N PRO A 38 6.14 -8.51 -10.42
CA PRO A 38 4.94 -9.34 -10.55
C PRO A 38 3.83 -8.89 -9.59
N PHE A 39 2.59 -8.79 -10.09
CA PHE A 39 1.44 -8.36 -9.28
C PHE A 39 1.27 -9.14 -7.96
N PRO A 40 1.49 -10.48 -7.89
CA PRO A 40 1.41 -11.20 -6.62
C PRO A 40 2.41 -10.75 -5.55
N LEU A 41 3.52 -10.11 -5.95
CA LEU A 41 4.47 -9.51 -5.02
C LEU A 41 4.02 -8.13 -4.56
N LEU A 42 3.39 -7.35 -5.44
CA LEU A 42 2.79 -6.06 -5.09
C LEU A 42 1.58 -6.23 -4.15
N ASP A 43 0.76 -7.26 -4.39
CA ASP A 43 -0.31 -7.68 -3.47
C ASP A 43 0.24 -8.06 -2.09
N LEU A 44 1.36 -8.77 -2.05
CA LEU A 44 1.99 -9.16 -0.80
C LEU A 44 2.50 -7.91 -0.05
N ALA A 45 3.12 -6.98 -0.76
CA ALA A 45 3.59 -5.72 -0.18
C ALA A 45 2.43 -4.92 0.41
N GLY A 46 1.33 -4.75 -0.33
CA GLY A 46 0.15 -4.01 0.14
C GLY A 46 -0.43 -4.60 1.43
N ARG A 47 -0.56 -5.93 1.52
CA ARG A 47 -1.00 -6.61 2.76
C ARG A 47 -0.09 -6.36 3.95
N VAL A 48 1.23 -6.27 3.74
CA VAL A 48 2.19 -6.00 4.82
C VAL A 48 2.10 -4.54 5.26
N ILE A 49 2.02 -3.61 4.31
CA ILE A 49 1.92 -2.17 4.55
C ILE A 49 0.61 -1.81 5.25
N ALA A 50 -0.48 -2.55 4.98
CA ALA A 50 -1.78 -2.37 5.63
C ALA A 50 -1.70 -2.35 7.17
N GLY A 51 -0.70 -3.00 7.77
CA GLY A 51 -0.46 -2.94 9.22
C GLY A 51 -0.25 -1.52 9.75
N ALA A 52 0.14 -0.56 8.91
CA ALA A 52 0.24 0.84 9.29
C ALA A 52 -1.12 1.46 9.64
N ALA A 53 -2.24 0.92 9.15
CA ALA A 53 -3.59 1.44 9.40
C ALA A 53 -3.93 1.52 10.89
N ALA A 54 -3.42 0.59 11.70
CA ALA A 54 -3.71 0.52 13.13
C ALA A 54 -3.00 1.62 13.93
N ALA A 55 -1.83 2.08 13.48
CA ALA A 55 -1.02 3.06 14.19
C ALA A 55 -1.13 4.47 13.58
N ASN A 56 -1.21 4.56 12.26
CA ASN A 56 -1.26 5.83 11.53
C ASN A 56 -2.12 5.71 10.26
N PRO A 57 -3.47 5.66 10.40
CA PRO A 57 -4.37 5.49 9.26
C PRO A 57 -4.29 6.65 8.26
N THR A 58 -4.03 7.87 8.73
CA THR A 58 -3.89 9.06 7.87
C THR A 58 -2.66 8.94 6.96
N ALA A 59 -1.52 8.52 7.49
CA ALA A 59 -0.31 8.30 6.69
C ALA A 59 -0.50 7.16 5.69
N LEU A 60 -1.23 6.10 6.06
CA LEU A 60 -1.58 5.04 5.10
C LEU A 60 -2.43 5.61 3.96
N THR A 61 -3.49 6.37 4.24
CA THR A 61 -4.31 6.99 3.19
C THR A 61 -3.46 7.89 2.28
N ALA A 62 -2.59 8.72 2.85
CA ALA A 62 -1.70 9.59 2.08
C ALA A 62 -0.74 8.80 1.17
N LEU A 63 -0.19 7.67 1.64
CA LEU A 63 0.62 6.78 0.83
C LEU A 63 -0.18 6.23 -0.36
N LEU A 64 -1.39 5.74 -0.12
CA LEU A 64 -2.22 5.15 -1.17
C LEU A 64 -2.66 6.19 -2.21
N ASP A 65 -3.02 7.40 -1.76
CA ASP A 65 -3.33 8.54 -2.64
C ASP A 65 -2.09 8.90 -3.50
N GLY A 66 -0.90 8.93 -2.90
CA GLY A 66 0.36 9.18 -3.61
C GLY A 66 0.70 8.11 -4.64
N LEU A 67 0.48 6.84 -4.31
CA LEU A 67 0.67 5.72 -5.25
C LEU A 67 -0.34 5.80 -6.41
N ALA A 68 -1.60 6.11 -6.14
CA ALA A 68 -2.60 6.29 -7.19
C ALA A 68 -2.23 7.43 -8.14
N ALA A 69 -1.72 8.54 -7.59
CA ALA A 69 -1.28 9.70 -8.36
C ALA A 69 -0.11 9.41 -9.32
N THR A 70 0.67 8.34 -9.10
CA THR A 70 1.72 7.94 -10.05
C THR A 70 1.15 7.48 -11.40
N GLY A 71 -0.10 7.02 -11.44
CA GLY A 71 -0.71 6.42 -12.63
C GLY A 71 -0.12 5.05 -13.03
N GLU A 72 0.80 4.51 -12.22
CA GLU A 72 1.48 3.26 -12.53
C GLU A 72 0.57 2.05 -12.33
N MET A 73 0.52 1.16 -13.32
CA MET A 73 -0.34 -0.03 -13.27
C MET A 73 -0.03 -0.92 -12.06
N GLY A 74 1.24 -0.98 -11.63
CA GLY A 74 1.67 -1.74 -10.46
C GLY A 74 1.18 -1.16 -9.12
N ALA A 75 0.66 0.07 -9.08
CA ALA A 75 0.12 0.66 -7.87
C ALA A 75 -1.20 0.00 -7.45
N TRP A 76 -2.04 -0.39 -8.41
CA TRP A 76 -3.41 -0.87 -8.13
C TRP A 76 -3.49 -2.18 -7.33
N PRO A 77 -2.70 -3.23 -7.62
CA PRO A 77 -2.68 -4.44 -6.78
C PRO A 77 -2.26 -4.12 -5.33
N LEU A 78 -1.27 -3.24 -5.17
CA LEU A 78 -0.81 -2.80 -3.85
C LEU A 78 -1.91 -2.04 -3.10
N ILE A 79 -2.55 -1.06 -3.73
CA ILE A 79 -3.64 -0.27 -3.13
C ILE A 79 -4.81 -1.17 -2.72
N GLY A 80 -5.30 -1.99 -3.65
CA GLY A 80 -6.45 -2.86 -3.40
C GLY A 80 -6.19 -3.85 -2.26
N SER A 81 -5.02 -4.49 -2.26
CA SER A 81 -4.64 -5.44 -1.21
C SER A 81 -4.39 -4.77 0.14
N ALA A 82 -3.88 -3.54 0.16
CA ALA A 82 -3.69 -2.76 1.38
C ALA A 82 -5.04 -2.37 2.01
N LEU A 83 -5.98 -1.82 1.22
CA LEU A 83 -7.32 -1.47 1.68
C LEU A 83 -8.08 -2.69 2.19
N ALA A 84 -8.04 -3.80 1.44
CA ALA A 84 -8.68 -5.04 1.84
C ALA A 84 -8.09 -5.57 3.16
N ALA A 85 -6.78 -5.58 3.32
CA ALA A 85 -6.14 -6.06 4.55
C ALA A 85 -6.37 -5.12 5.74
N ALA A 86 -6.43 -3.80 5.51
CA ALA A 86 -6.62 -2.81 6.56
C ALA A 86 -8.05 -2.78 7.11
N TYR A 87 -9.05 -2.87 6.22
CA TYR A 87 -10.43 -2.54 6.56
C TYR A 87 -11.41 -3.69 6.41
N LEU A 88 -11.25 -4.60 5.44
CA LEU A 88 -12.25 -5.64 5.17
C LEU A 88 -12.60 -6.51 6.41
N PRO A 89 -11.65 -6.92 7.27
CA PRO A 89 -11.95 -7.74 8.45
C PRO A 89 -12.63 -6.99 9.60
N HIS A 90 -12.60 -5.66 9.60
CA HIS A 90 -12.95 -4.84 10.77
C HIS A 90 -14.03 -3.79 10.48
N ASP A 91 -14.10 -3.30 9.25
CA ASP A 91 -14.94 -2.20 8.81
C ASP A 91 -15.24 -2.32 7.30
N LEU A 92 -16.20 -3.18 6.97
CA LEU A 92 -16.63 -3.43 5.60
C LEU A 92 -17.15 -2.16 4.90
N PRO A 93 -18.01 -1.31 5.52
CA PRO A 93 -18.44 -0.06 4.92
C PRO A 93 -17.28 0.85 4.54
N ARG A 94 -16.29 1.01 5.43
CA ARG A 94 -15.10 1.80 5.14
C ARG A 94 -14.26 1.21 4.02
N ALA A 95 -14.07 -0.11 3.98
CA ALA A 95 -13.33 -0.77 2.91
C ALA A 95 -13.90 -0.41 1.53
N PHE A 96 -15.24 -0.43 1.38
CA PHE A 96 -15.90 -0.02 0.14
C PHE A 96 -15.82 1.50 -0.11
N ALA A 97 -16.00 2.32 0.91
CA ALA A 97 -15.92 3.77 0.78
C ALA A 97 -14.54 4.22 0.30
N GLU A 98 -13.47 3.68 0.88
CA GLU A 98 -12.09 3.97 0.50
C GLU A 98 -11.78 3.43 -0.91
N ALA A 99 -12.17 2.18 -1.22
CA ALA A 99 -11.95 1.62 -2.55
C ALA A 99 -12.65 2.45 -3.65
N ARG A 100 -13.86 2.95 -3.39
CA ARG A 100 -14.62 3.76 -4.35
C ARG A 100 -13.92 5.07 -4.72
N ARG A 101 -13.08 5.64 -3.85
CA ARG A 101 -12.32 6.86 -4.14
C ARG A 101 -11.37 6.70 -5.33
N TYR A 102 -10.97 5.46 -5.63
CA TYR A 102 -9.99 5.13 -6.66
C TYR A 102 -10.60 4.65 -7.99
N ILE A 103 -11.94 4.56 -8.10
CA ILE A 103 -12.64 3.97 -9.26
C ILE A 103 -13.37 5.06 -10.09
N LEU A 104 -12.94 6.33 -9.99
CA LEU A 104 -13.57 7.45 -10.68
C LEU A 104 -12.79 7.89 -11.92
#